data_AF-A0A0B7BLC7-F1
#
_entry.id   AF-A0A0B7BLC7-F1
#
_cell.length_a   1.000
_cell.length_b   1.000
_cell.length_c   1.000
_cell.angle_alpha   90.00
_cell.angle_beta   90.00
_cell.angle_gamma   90.00
#
_symmetry.space_group_name_H-M   'P 1'
#
loop_
_entity.id
_entity.type
_entity.pdbx_description
1 polymer ?
#
loop_
_entity_poly.entity_id
_entity_poly.type
_entity_poly.pdbx_seq_one_letter_code
_entity_poly.pdbx_strand_id
1 'polypeptide(L)'
;MEGLIDSLNRDKWQEAQVSDKTGEFLEYHVNPHAHKKLNDTAFCYMIENDNIDPKKVTLEYVLKDPIKNVSLIEIRLNADGTKITGLDLDGDVVLLK
;
A
#
# COMPACT_ATOMS: atom_id res chain seq x y z
N MET A 1 7.17 -8.81 16.37
CA MET A 1 6.90 -7.59 15.60
C MET A 1 5.96 -8.03 14.49
N GLU A 2 4.74 -7.50 14.44
CA GLU A 2 3.85 -7.77 13.30
C GLU A 2 4.39 -6.95 12.11
N GLY A 3 4.78 -7.62 11.04
CA GLY A 3 5.25 -6.98 9.81
C GLY A 3 4.07 -6.59 8.92
N LEU A 4 4.35 -5.80 7.88
CA LEU A 4 3.38 -5.36 6.90
C LEU A 4 2.64 -6.54 6.25
N ILE A 5 3.37 -7.63 5.98
CA ILE A 5 2.84 -8.86 5.39
C ILE A 5 1.80 -9.57 6.27
N ASP A 6 1.80 -9.38 7.60
CA ASP A 6 0.83 -10.00 8.51
C ASP A 6 -0.60 -9.46 8.34
N SER A 7 -0.73 -8.30 7.69
CA SER A 7 -2.00 -7.67 7.38
C SER A 7 -2.53 -8.04 5.99
N LEU A 8 -1.76 -8.80 5.21
CA LEU A 8 -2.02 -9.09 3.80
C LEU A 8 -2.21 -10.59 3.55
N ASN A 9 -2.91 -10.94 2.47
CA ASN A 9 -3.05 -12.32 2.02
C ASN A 9 -1.73 -12.80 1.40
N ARG A 10 -1.02 -13.68 2.10
CA ARG A 10 0.30 -14.23 1.70
C ARG A 10 0.28 -15.10 0.44
N ASP A 11 -0.89 -15.56 -0.01
CA ASP A 11 -1.01 -16.23 -1.32
C ASP A 11 -0.90 -15.23 -2.49
N LYS A 12 -1.18 -13.95 -2.22
CA LYS A 12 -1.20 -12.87 -3.21
C LYS A 12 -0.07 -11.87 -3.03
N TRP A 13 0.42 -11.70 -1.81
CA TRP A 13 1.52 -10.80 -1.48
C TRP A 13 2.77 -11.57 -1.07
N GLN A 14 3.94 -10.96 -1.28
CA GLN A 14 5.24 -11.47 -0.82
C GLN A 14 6.07 -10.34 -0.23
N GLU A 15 6.88 -10.67 0.76
CA GLU A 15 7.97 -9.80 1.20
C GLU A 15 9.05 -9.74 0.12
N ALA A 16 9.69 -8.59 0.00
CA ALA A 16 10.83 -8.38 -0.88
C ALA A 16 11.95 -7.67 -0.10
N GLN A 17 13.20 -7.81 -0.56
CA GLN A 17 14.27 -6.96 -0.04
C GLN A 17 14.14 -5.56 -0.65
N VAL A 18 14.63 -4.54 0.04
CA VAL A 18 14.68 -3.17 -0.49
C VAL A 18 15.47 -3.12 -1.81
N SER A 19 16.51 -3.94 -1.95
CA SER A 19 17.27 -4.10 -3.21
C SER A 19 16.46 -4.70 -4.35
N ASP A 20 15.38 -5.42 -4.04
CA ASP A 20 14.50 -6.09 -4.99
C ASP A 20 13.24 -5.25 -5.28
N LYS A 21 13.19 -3.98 -4.83
CA LYS A 21 12.17 -3.03 -5.27
C LYS A 21 12.16 -2.97 -6.80
N THR A 22 11.10 -3.52 -7.38
CA THR A 22 10.86 -3.45 -8.83
C THR A 22 9.78 -2.42 -9.12
N GLY A 23 9.99 -1.60 -10.15
CA GLY A 23 9.08 -0.52 -10.52
C GLY A 23 9.29 0.76 -9.70
N GLU A 24 8.41 1.73 -9.92
CA GLU A 24 8.49 3.05 -9.28
C GLU A 24 7.69 3.06 -7.98
N PHE A 25 8.40 3.21 -6.87
CA PHE A 25 7.83 3.53 -5.57
C PHE A 25 7.93 5.04 -5.37
N LEU A 26 6.79 5.67 -5.06
CA LEU A 26 6.75 7.08 -4.72
C LEU A 26 6.24 7.23 -3.30
N GLU A 27 6.78 8.20 -2.59
CA GLU A 27 6.29 8.57 -1.27
C GLU A 27 4.94 9.29 -1.39
N TYR A 28 3.99 8.87 -0.57
CA TYR A 28 2.69 9.51 -0.47
C TYR A 28 2.31 9.76 0.98
N HIS A 29 1.68 10.91 1.20
CA HIS A 29 0.87 11.13 2.38
C HIS A 29 -0.42 10.34 2.25
N VAL A 30 -0.77 9.64 3.33
CA VAL A 30 -2.04 8.90 3.45
C VAL A 30 -2.78 9.48 4.64
N ASN A 31 -4.05 9.83 4.45
CA ASN A 31 -4.85 10.35 5.55
C ASN A 31 -5.39 9.18 6.40
N PRO A 32 -4.91 8.98 7.64
CA PRO A 32 -5.28 7.83 8.48
C PRO A 32 -6.78 7.81 8.85
N HIS A 33 -7.48 8.93 8.70
CA HIS A 33 -8.92 9.04 8.96
C HIS A 33 -9.78 8.84 7.71
N ALA A 34 -9.17 8.77 6.51
CA ALA A 34 -9.88 8.63 5.24
C ALA A 34 -9.89 7.20 4.69
N HIS A 35 -9.45 6.22 5.49
CA HIS A 35 -9.41 4.82 5.08
C HIS A 35 -10.82 4.25 5.05
N LYS A 36 -11.19 3.63 3.92
CA LYS A 36 -12.52 3.04 3.75
C LYS A 36 -12.38 1.56 3.40
N LYS A 37 -12.90 0.67 4.26
CA LYS A 37 -13.07 -0.74 3.91
C LYS A 37 -14.09 -0.83 2.76
N LEU A 38 -13.68 -1.41 1.64
CA LEU A 38 -14.55 -1.62 0.47
C LEU A 38 -15.32 -2.94 0.59
N ASN A 39 -14.62 -4.00 0.99
CA ASN A 39 -15.14 -5.33 1.24
C ASN A 39 -14.21 -6.08 2.20
N ASP A 40 -14.44 -7.37 2.46
CA ASP A 40 -13.64 -8.17 3.40
C ASP A 40 -12.18 -8.36 3.02
N THR A 41 -11.83 -8.05 1.77
CA THR A 41 -10.48 -8.25 1.23
C THR A 41 -9.86 -6.99 0.64
N ALA A 42 -10.48 -5.82 0.82
CA ALA A 42 -10.00 -4.59 0.19
C ALA A 42 -10.29 -3.31 0.97
N PHE A 43 -9.33 -2.39 0.88
CA PHE A 43 -9.41 -1.03 1.43
C PHE A 43 -9.16 0.00 0.33
N CYS A 44 -9.80 1.16 0.48
CA CYS A 44 -9.57 2.34 -0.31
C CYS A 44 -8.89 3.42 0.54
N TYR A 45 -7.86 4.03 -0.04
CA TYR A 45 -7.05 5.07 0.58
C TYR A 45 -7.10 6.33 -0.28
N MET A 46 -7.08 7.49 0.37
CA MET A 46 -6.76 8.74 -0.30
C MET A 46 -5.26 8.99 -0.15
N ILE A 47 -4.56 9.17 -1.27
CA ILE A 47 -3.13 9.45 -1.31
C ILE A 47 -2.89 10.78 -1.99
N GLU A 48 -1.87 11.50 -1.54
CA GLU A 48 -1.41 12.77 -2.13
C GLU A 48 0.11 12.87 -2.00
N ASN A 49 0.74 13.60 -2.92
CA ASN A 49 2.13 14.03 -2.79
C ASN A 49 2.34 15.33 -3.59
N ASP A 50 3.56 15.87 -3.57
CA ASP A 50 3.88 17.14 -4.24
C ASP A 50 3.61 17.15 -5.76
N ASN A 51 3.53 15.96 -6.38
CA ASN A 51 3.38 15.81 -7.83
C ASN A 51 1.97 15.39 -8.26
N ILE A 52 1.13 14.95 -7.32
CA ILE A 52 -0.14 14.29 -7.61
C ILE A 52 -1.23 14.81 -6.68
N ASP A 53 -2.26 15.40 -7.28
CA ASP A 53 -3.48 15.79 -6.57
C ASP A 53 -4.09 14.62 -5.79
N PRO A 54 -4.78 14.88 -4.67
CA PRO A 54 -5.40 13.83 -3.86
C PRO A 54 -6.27 12.90 -4.70
N LYS A 55 -5.92 11.61 -4.69
CA LYS A 55 -6.67 10.58 -5.43
C LYS A 55 -6.89 9.34 -4.60
N LYS A 56 -7.93 8.59 -5.00
CA LYS A 56 -8.29 7.33 -4.37
C LYS A 56 -7.57 6.17 -5.04
N VAL A 57 -6.97 5.31 -4.23
CA VAL A 57 -6.36 4.06 -4.66
C VAL A 57 -6.91 2.89 -3.85
N THR A 58 -6.86 1.70 -4.43
CA THR A 58 -7.36 0.48 -3.81
C THR A 58 -6.23 -0.48 -3.48
N LEU A 59 -6.23 -1.02 -2.27
CA LEU A 59 -5.42 -2.17 -1.88
C LEU A 59 -6.29 -3.40 -1.80
N GLU A 60 -5.97 -4.41 -2.60
CA GLU A 60 -6.69 -5.68 -2.67
C GLU A 60 -5.94 -6.80 -1.94
N TYR A 61 -6.65 -7.88 -1.63
CA TYR A 61 -6.12 -9.05 -0.94
C TYR A 61 -5.56 -8.74 0.47
N VAL A 62 -6.30 -7.94 1.22
CA VAL A 62 -5.97 -7.48 2.57
C VAL A 62 -6.77 -8.27 3.62
N LEU A 63 -6.17 -8.58 4.76
CA LEU A 63 -6.86 -9.24 5.89
C LEU A 63 -7.37 -8.21 6.92
N LYS A 64 -6.58 -7.18 7.18
CA LYS A 64 -6.87 -6.04 8.08
C LYS A 64 -6.12 -4.81 7.55
N ASP A 65 -6.56 -3.59 7.88
CA ASP A 65 -5.93 -2.36 7.37
C ASP A 65 -4.43 -2.28 7.75
N PRO A 66 -3.49 -2.49 6.80
CA PRO A 66 -2.06 -2.55 7.09
C PRO A 66 -1.46 -1.21 7.49
N ILE A 67 -2.10 -0.11 7.09
CA ILE A 67 -1.53 1.24 7.19
C ILE A 67 -2.39 2.18 8.04
N LYS A 68 -3.29 1.63 8.87
CA LYS A 68 -4.28 2.38 9.67
C LYS A 68 -3.73 3.59 10.44
N ASN A 69 -2.50 3.49 10.96
CA ASN A 69 -1.85 4.54 11.75
C ASN A 69 -0.58 5.07 11.06
N VAL A 70 -0.53 4.97 9.73
CA VAL A 70 0.59 5.41 8.90
C VAL A 70 0.15 6.67 8.16
N SER A 71 0.96 7.72 8.22
CA SER A 71 0.69 8.99 7.54
C SER A 71 1.58 9.23 6.33
N LEU A 72 2.64 8.45 6.18
CA LEU A 72 3.62 8.54 5.11
C LEU A 72 4.07 7.13 4.75
N ILE A 73 4.04 6.78 3.47
CA ILE A 73 4.44 5.45 2.99
C ILE A 73 4.85 5.51 1.53
N GLU A 74 5.78 4.65 1.13
CA GLU A 74 6.12 4.48 -0.28
C GLU A 74 5.15 3.48 -0.93
N ILE A 75 4.50 3.90 -2.02
CA ILE A 75 3.51 3.12 -2.73
C ILE A 75 3.93 2.94 -4.17
N ARG A 76 3.87 1.70 -4.65
CA ARG A 76 3.91 1.38 -6.07
C ARG A 76 2.50 1.16 -6.59
N LEU A 77 2.13 1.91 -7.62
CA LEU A 77 0.84 1.79 -8.28
C LEU A 77 0.93 0.93 -9.56
N ASN A 78 -0.21 0.39 -9.99
CA ASN A 78 -0.35 -0.18 -11.33
C ASN A 78 -0.34 0.93 -12.40
N ALA A 79 -0.34 0.52 -13.68
CA ALA A 79 -0.20 1.45 -14.82
C ALA A 79 -1.32 2.51 -14.91
N ASP A 80 -2.53 2.21 -14.45
CA ASP A 80 -3.65 3.18 -14.43
C ASP A 80 -3.66 4.05 -13.17
N GLY A 81 -2.78 3.79 -12.20
CA GLY A 81 -2.65 4.57 -10.98
C GLY A 81 -3.83 4.41 -10.00
N THR A 82 -4.67 3.38 -10.14
CA THR A 82 -5.86 3.15 -9.31
C THR A 82 -5.67 2.06 -8.26
N LYS A 83 -4.69 1.17 -8.42
CA LYS A 83 -4.43 0.04 -7.51
C LYS A 83 -3.01 0.07 -6.97
N ILE A 84 -2.89 -0.29 -5.69
CA ILE A 84 -1.63 -0.51 -5.03
C ILE A 84 -1.11 -1.91 -5.38
N THR A 85 0.12 -1.98 -5.87
CA THR A 85 0.82 -3.23 -6.24
C THR A 85 2.10 -3.45 -5.46
N GLY A 86 2.52 -2.46 -4.66
CA GLY A 86 3.63 -2.57 -3.73
C GLY A 86 3.51 -1.52 -2.63
N LEU A 87 3.99 -1.87 -1.45
CA LEU A 87 4.08 -0.99 -0.29
C LEU A 87 5.49 -1.14 0.31
N ASP A 88 6.09 -0.04 0.73
CA ASP A 88 7.27 -0.04 1.59
C ASP A 88 7.01 0.88 2.79
N LEU A 89 7.10 0.28 3.97
CA LEU A 89 7.07 1.00 5.25
C LEU A 89 8.41 0.81 5.97
N ASP A 90 9.27 1.82 5.92
CA ASP A 90 10.57 1.85 6.60
C ASP A 90 11.48 0.64 6.31
N GLY A 91 11.43 0.11 5.08
CA GLY A 91 12.20 -1.04 4.62
C GLY A 91 11.46 -2.38 4.70
N ASP A 92 10.24 -2.41 5.23
CA ASP A 92 9.34 -3.55 5.17
C ASP A 92 8.58 -3.54 3.84
N VAL A 93 9.21 -4.13 2.81
CA VAL A 93 8.71 -4.11 1.42
C VAL A 93 7.83 -5.32 1.15
N VAL A 94 6.62 -5.06 0.64
CA VAL A 94 5.73 -6.09 0.11
C VAL A 94 5.32 -5.79 -1.33
N LEU A 95 5.28 -6.84 -2.15
CA LEU A 95 4.90 -6.78 -3.55
C LEU A 95 3.73 -7.72 -3.82
N LEU A 96 2.82 -7.28 -4.69
CA LEU A 96 1.78 -8.13 -5.25
C LEU A 96 2.42 -9.12 -6.24
N LYS A 97 2.09 -10.41 -6.11
CA LYS A 97 2.56 -11.51 -6.97
C LYS A 97 1.93 -11.49 -8.36
#